data_AF-A0A0L0FF45-F1
#
_entry.id   AF-A0A0L0FF45-F1
#
_cell.length_a   1.000
_cell.length_b   1.000
_cell.length_c   1.000
_cell.angle_alpha   90.00
_cell.angle_beta   90.00
_cell.angle_gamma   90.00
#
_symmetry.space_group_name_H-M   'P 1'
#
loop_
_entity.id
_entity.type
_entity.pdbx_description
1 polymer ?
#
loop_
_entity_poly.entity_id
_entity_poly.type
_entity_poly.pdbx_seq_one_letter_code
_entity_poly.pdbx_strand_id
1 'polypeptide(L)'
;MLAGVHNSDLKHEYVSSIPLESPYDRQIMKDLSRTFPEHELFKNDAVGQKTLFRLMKAYALHDVENGYCQGMAFVAGILLMQMPEEDAFSVLVTLMDTYGLRGLFMPGVPLVGLGSHQFERLLEQHLPDVATCCKREGVNVSMFLTQWLMTLFAPSLPLPCVFHIMDYILAVGQSPDLYHGFLELFFRVALTLLRDSADEIVALTFDGILMHLKGEMKGRYRWVNTDATSDFNSPNAVSQTLVNSAIGWDLSLSTLNTWEKQYQSEKDLRESKQALIDETMDKRRILQQKGDQLDDSIKTLQARIEQDASGFREKVEKLETQAEEYEQRLDRLRVHNVVLNDLVRIHAEG
;
A
#
# COMPACT_ATOMS: atom_id res chain seq x y z
N MET A 1 -16.39 29.48 12.99
CA MET A 1 -15.62 28.48 12.24
C MET A 1 -16.18 27.13 12.66
N LEU A 2 -16.76 26.39 11.71
CA LEU A 2 -17.50 25.15 11.99
C LEU A 2 -16.65 24.09 12.69
N ALA A 3 -15.34 24.07 12.46
CA ALA A 3 -14.39 23.19 13.13
C ALA A 3 -14.21 23.44 14.64
N GLY A 4 -14.70 24.55 15.21
CA GLY A 4 -14.62 24.81 16.65
C GLY A 4 -13.25 25.25 17.19
N VAL A 5 -12.28 25.60 16.33
CA VAL A 5 -10.86 25.81 16.69
C VAL A 5 -10.46 27.25 17.07
N HIS A 6 -11.42 28.10 17.43
CA HIS A 6 -11.17 29.55 17.58
C HIS A 6 -10.05 29.92 18.58
N ASN A 7 -9.92 29.17 19.67
CA ASN A 7 -8.92 29.35 20.73
C ASN A 7 -8.10 28.06 20.97
N SER A 8 -7.69 27.38 19.90
CA SER A 8 -6.95 26.13 20.01
C SER A 8 -5.48 26.37 20.39
N ASP A 9 -4.95 25.57 21.32
CA ASP A 9 -3.52 25.50 21.64
C ASP A 9 -2.65 25.12 20.42
N LEU A 10 -3.28 24.54 19.39
CA LEU A 10 -2.66 24.22 18.10
C LEU A 10 -2.03 25.45 17.41
N LYS A 11 -2.52 26.65 17.67
CA LYS A 11 -1.92 27.88 17.12
C LYS A 11 -0.53 28.13 17.71
N HIS A 12 -0.35 27.88 19.00
CA HIS A 12 0.96 28.02 19.65
C HIS A 12 1.92 26.94 19.17
N GLU A 13 1.42 25.70 19.00
CA GLU A 13 2.20 24.60 18.42
C GLU A 13 2.64 24.89 16.98
N TYR A 14 1.75 25.47 16.18
CA TYR A 14 2.08 25.86 14.82
C TYR A 14 3.28 26.82 14.80
N VAL A 15 3.24 27.88 15.61
CA VAL A 15 4.32 28.88 15.70
C VAL A 15 5.63 28.25 16.16
N SER A 16 5.60 27.32 17.13
CA SER A 16 6.80 26.64 17.61
C SER A 16 7.39 25.64 16.60
N SER A 17 6.57 25.16 15.64
CA SER A 17 6.98 24.22 14.60
C SER A 17 7.65 24.88 13.38
N ILE A 18 7.40 26.18 13.13
CA ILE A 18 7.97 26.92 12.01
C ILE A 18 9.51 26.84 11.92
N PRO A 19 10.30 26.99 13.00
CA PRO A 19 11.76 26.94 12.92
C PRO A 19 12.34 25.52 12.77
N LEU A 20 11.54 24.46 12.98
CA LEU A 20 12.02 23.08 13.00
C LEU A 20 12.22 22.51 11.60
N GLU A 21 13.15 21.57 11.42
CA GLU A 21 13.30 20.82 10.18
C GLU A 21 12.39 19.59 10.15
N SER A 22 11.86 19.23 8.99
CA SER A 22 11.06 18.01 8.81
C SER A 22 11.74 17.04 7.85
N PRO A 23 11.71 15.72 8.12
CA PRO A 23 12.20 14.71 7.17
C PRO A 23 11.43 14.73 5.85
N TYR A 24 10.26 15.38 5.80
CA TYR A 24 9.38 15.45 4.63
C TYR A 24 9.60 16.68 3.75
N ASP A 25 10.49 17.62 4.11
CA ASP A 25 10.67 18.90 3.39
C ASP A 25 10.84 18.71 1.87
N ARG A 26 11.65 17.73 1.46
CA ARG A 26 11.88 17.42 0.03
C ARG A 26 10.63 16.92 -0.69
N GLN A 27 9.81 16.12 -0.01
CA GLN A 27 8.58 15.57 -0.58
C GLN A 27 7.50 16.65 -0.67
N ILE A 28 7.39 17.48 0.38
CA ILE A 28 6.48 18.63 0.40
C ILE A 28 6.80 19.56 -0.78
N MET A 29 8.06 20.01 -0.92
CA MET A 29 8.45 20.92 -2.01
C MET A 29 8.07 20.42 -3.41
N LYS A 30 8.20 19.11 -3.67
CA LYS A 30 7.80 18.52 -4.95
C LYS A 30 6.29 18.63 -5.18
N ASP A 31 5.48 18.38 -4.17
CA ASP A 31 4.03 18.41 -4.30
C ASP A 31 3.48 19.84 -4.46
N LEU A 32 4.11 20.82 -3.81
CA LEU A 32 3.72 22.23 -3.90
C LEU A 32 3.73 22.75 -5.34
N SER A 33 4.74 22.36 -6.13
CA SER A 33 4.90 22.80 -7.52
C SER A 33 3.72 22.47 -8.43
N ARG A 34 2.93 21.46 -8.07
CA ARG A 34 1.74 21.00 -8.81
C ARG A 34 0.43 21.23 -8.05
N THR A 35 0.47 21.88 -6.89
CA THR A 35 -0.71 22.17 -6.07
C THR A 35 -1.24 23.55 -6.42
N PHE A 36 -2.38 23.59 -7.12
CA PHE A 36 -2.99 24.84 -7.62
C PHE A 36 -2.03 25.76 -8.41
N PRO A 37 -1.28 25.24 -9.41
CA PRO A 37 -0.21 25.98 -10.08
C PRO A 37 -0.69 27.26 -10.80
N GLU A 38 -1.95 27.28 -11.23
CA GLU A 38 -2.57 28.42 -11.93
C GLU A 38 -3.23 29.45 -11.00
N HIS A 39 -3.32 29.16 -9.69
CA HIS A 39 -4.00 30.04 -8.75
C HIS A 39 -3.08 31.18 -8.28
N GLU A 40 -3.57 32.42 -8.25
CA GLU A 40 -2.79 33.62 -7.92
C GLU A 40 -2.00 33.50 -6.61
N LEU A 41 -2.58 32.85 -5.60
CA LEU A 41 -1.95 32.65 -4.29
C LEU A 41 -0.72 31.72 -4.36
N PHE A 42 -0.69 30.78 -5.31
CA PHE A 42 0.27 29.66 -5.35
C PHE A 42 1.15 29.66 -6.61
N LYS A 43 0.88 30.48 -7.63
CA LYS A 43 1.70 30.55 -8.84
C LYS A 43 3.05 31.25 -8.60
N ASN A 44 4.08 30.92 -9.37
CA ASN A 44 5.36 31.63 -9.45
C ASN A 44 6.07 31.90 -8.10
N ASP A 45 6.23 30.88 -7.25
CA ASP A 45 6.87 31.01 -5.93
C ASP A 45 6.25 32.09 -5.03
N ALA A 46 4.95 32.35 -5.23
CA ALA A 46 4.19 33.32 -4.46
C ALA A 46 4.25 33.02 -2.95
N VAL A 47 3.88 34.04 -2.16
CA VAL A 47 3.80 33.96 -0.69
C VAL A 47 3.01 32.71 -0.25
N GLY A 48 1.95 32.35 -0.98
CA GLY A 48 1.14 31.18 -0.65
C GLY A 48 1.89 29.84 -0.77
N GLN A 49 2.87 29.67 -1.66
CA GLN A 49 3.68 28.43 -1.66
C GLN A 49 4.53 28.31 -0.39
N LYS A 50 5.10 29.43 0.09
CA LYS A 50 5.89 29.45 1.32
C LYS A 50 5.02 29.18 2.54
N THR A 51 3.82 29.74 2.57
CA THR A 51 2.79 29.48 3.59
C THR A 51 2.34 28.03 3.56
N LEU A 52 2.04 27.47 2.38
CA LEU A 52 1.64 26.08 2.23
C LEU A 52 2.75 25.11 2.64
N PHE A 53 4.02 25.43 2.32
CA PHE A 53 5.18 24.69 2.80
C PHE A 53 5.23 24.64 4.33
N ARG A 54 5.16 25.80 5.00
CA ARG A 54 5.19 25.86 6.46
C ARG A 54 4.04 25.09 7.09
N LEU A 55 2.83 25.21 6.53
CA LEU A 55 1.65 24.54 7.03
C LEU A 55 1.74 23.01 6.91
N MET A 56 2.18 22.50 5.75
CA MET A 56 2.40 21.06 5.57
C MET A 56 3.55 20.53 6.43
N LYS A 57 4.62 21.33 6.58
CA LYS A 57 5.75 20.98 7.46
C LYS A 57 5.29 20.86 8.91
N ALA A 58 4.57 21.86 9.41
CA ALA A 58 4.05 21.86 10.77
C ALA A 58 3.12 20.66 11.00
N TYR A 59 2.24 20.35 10.05
CA TYR A 59 1.37 19.17 10.17
C TYR A 59 2.17 17.86 10.22
N ALA A 60 3.18 17.71 9.36
CA ALA A 60 4.02 16.50 9.34
C ALA A 60 4.86 16.33 10.63
N LEU A 61 5.12 17.41 11.36
CA LEU A 61 5.78 17.39 12.67
C LEU A 61 4.78 17.13 13.82
N HIS A 62 3.52 17.53 13.64
CA HIS A 62 2.43 17.28 14.58
C HIS A 62 2.02 15.80 14.59
N ASP A 63 1.64 15.24 13.42
CA ASP A 63 1.30 13.82 13.27
C ASP A 63 2.48 13.06 12.67
N VAL A 64 3.48 12.74 13.49
CA VAL A 64 4.72 12.08 13.04
C VAL A 64 4.47 10.68 12.47
N GLU A 65 3.41 10.00 12.95
CA GLU A 65 3.01 8.68 12.48
C GLU A 65 2.51 8.71 11.04
N ASN A 66 1.66 9.69 10.70
CA ASN A 66 1.16 9.89 9.34
C ASN A 66 2.18 10.64 8.46
N GLY A 67 2.88 11.62 9.05
CA GLY A 67 3.84 12.49 8.39
C GLY A 67 3.21 13.29 7.25
N TYR A 68 3.84 13.19 6.07
CA TYR A 68 3.35 13.83 4.85
C TYR A 68 3.12 12.82 3.74
N CYS A 69 1.89 12.80 3.22
CA CYS A 69 1.46 12.03 2.07
C CYS A 69 1.15 12.96 0.88
N GLN A 70 1.47 12.49 -0.33
CA GLN A 70 1.18 13.21 -1.57
C GLN A 70 -0.33 13.48 -1.70
N GLY A 71 -0.69 14.70 -2.09
CA GLY A 71 -2.07 15.13 -2.25
C GLY A 71 -2.62 15.90 -1.04
N MET A 72 -2.02 15.75 0.14
CA MET A 72 -2.43 16.49 1.35
C MET A 72 -2.33 18.01 1.18
N ALA A 73 -1.37 18.48 0.37
CA ALA A 73 -1.19 19.90 0.08
C ALA A 73 -2.42 20.52 -0.59
N PHE A 74 -3.27 19.74 -1.29
CA PHE A 74 -4.52 20.26 -1.84
C PHE A 74 -5.52 20.62 -0.74
N VAL A 75 -5.68 19.77 0.27
CA VAL A 75 -6.55 20.03 1.43
C VAL A 75 -6.11 21.30 2.15
N ALA A 76 -4.82 21.40 2.45
CA ALA A 76 -4.22 22.59 3.05
C ALA A 76 -4.35 23.85 2.18
N GLY A 77 -4.16 23.73 0.87
CA GLY A 77 -4.31 24.83 -0.07
C GLY A 77 -5.74 25.37 -0.12
N ILE A 78 -6.74 24.49 -0.06
CA ILE A 78 -8.17 24.88 0.02
C ILE A 78 -8.42 25.72 1.27
N LEU A 79 -7.89 25.30 2.42
CA LEU A 79 -8.03 26.05 3.68
C LEU A 79 -7.34 27.42 3.61
N LEU A 80 -6.11 27.47 3.11
CA LEU A 80 -5.34 28.72 2.98
C LEU A 80 -5.98 29.76 2.03
N MET A 81 -6.83 29.33 1.10
CA MET A 81 -7.61 30.25 0.28
C MET A 81 -8.75 30.93 1.06
N GLN A 82 -9.18 30.35 2.19
CA GLN A 82 -10.37 30.77 2.93
C GLN A 82 -10.08 31.34 4.31
N MET A 83 -8.91 31.06 4.89
CA MET A 83 -8.57 31.49 6.24
C MET A 83 -7.07 31.76 6.42
N PRO A 84 -6.69 32.52 7.47
CA PRO A 84 -5.29 32.74 7.85
C PRO A 84 -4.54 31.43 8.13
N GLU A 85 -3.21 31.48 8.04
CA GLU A 85 -2.32 30.32 8.13
C GLU A 85 -2.47 29.51 9.43
N GLU A 86 -2.53 30.19 10.59
CA GLU A 86 -2.66 29.53 11.90
C GLU A 86 -4.03 28.85 12.07
N ASP A 87 -5.08 29.46 11.53
CA ASP A 87 -6.42 28.90 11.51
C ASP A 87 -6.47 27.67 10.59
N ALA A 88 -5.86 27.77 9.40
CA ALA A 88 -5.79 26.67 8.45
C ALA A 88 -5.05 25.46 9.03
N PHE A 89 -3.98 25.68 9.80
CA PHE A 89 -3.29 24.59 10.49
C PHE A 89 -4.21 23.92 11.51
N SER A 90 -4.88 24.72 12.34
CA SER A 90 -5.77 24.22 13.39
C SER A 90 -6.93 23.41 12.78
N VAL A 91 -7.54 23.90 11.70
CA VAL A 91 -8.61 23.19 10.98
C VAL A 91 -8.07 21.93 10.29
N LEU A 92 -6.87 21.96 9.70
CA LEU A 92 -6.26 20.79 9.07
C LEU A 92 -6.05 19.67 10.07
N VAL A 93 -5.49 19.97 11.25
CA VAL A 93 -5.30 19.00 12.33
C VAL A 93 -6.64 18.41 12.75
N THR A 94 -7.65 19.25 12.99
CA THR A 94 -9.00 18.78 13.35
C THR A 94 -9.63 17.91 12.26
N LEU A 95 -9.50 18.26 10.98
CA LEU A 95 -9.99 17.44 9.88
C LEU A 95 -9.30 16.06 9.85
N MET A 96 -7.99 16.03 10.04
CA MET A 96 -7.21 14.80 9.98
C MET A 96 -7.51 13.88 11.15
N ASP A 97 -7.53 14.42 12.36
CA ASP A 97 -7.72 13.67 13.59
C ASP A 97 -9.21 13.44 13.89
N THR A 98 -9.94 14.50 14.22
CA THR A 98 -11.33 14.42 14.68
C THR A 98 -12.29 13.93 13.60
N TYR A 99 -12.11 14.36 12.34
CA TYR A 99 -13.00 13.96 11.24
C TYR A 99 -12.50 12.68 10.53
N GLY A 100 -11.35 12.14 10.96
CA GLY A 100 -10.79 10.91 10.45
C GLY A 100 -10.23 10.99 9.02
N LEU A 101 -10.01 12.19 8.46
CA LEU A 101 -9.43 12.31 7.10
C LEU A 101 -8.01 11.75 7.03
N ARG A 102 -7.29 11.62 8.16
CA ARG A 102 -5.93 11.04 8.17
C ARG A 102 -5.86 9.67 7.52
N GLY A 103 -6.94 8.88 7.57
CA GLY A 103 -6.99 7.56 6.94
C GLY A 103 -6.96 7.56 5.41
N LEU A 104 -7.11 8.72 4.75
CA LEU A 104 -6.83 8.88 3.31
C LEU A 104 -5.33 8.95 3.01
N PHE A 105 -4.52 9.27 4.01
CA PHE A 105 -3.11 9.63 3.85
C PHE A 105 -2.15 8.69 4.59
N MET A 106 -2.65 7.92 5.55
CA MET A 106 -1.89 6.90 6.27
C MET A 106 -1.26 5.86 5.31
N PRO A 107 -0.14 5.22 5.70
CA PRO A 107 0.45 4.12 4.94
C PRO A 107 -0.60 3.04 4.58
N GLY A 108 -0.63 2.64 3.31
CA GLY A 108 -1.64 1.71 2.80
C GLY A 108 -3.02 2.32 2.50
N VAL A 109 -3.19 3.64 2.70
CA VAL A 109 -4.38 4.44 2.34
C VAL A 109 -5.70 3.75 2.69
N PRO A 110 -5.92 3.35 3.95
CA PRO A 110 -7.02 2.47 4.33
C PRO A 110 -8.41 2.99 3.92
N LEU A 111 -8.65 4.30 3.98
CA LEU A 111 -9.92 4.89 3.57
C LEU A 111 -10.12 4.95 2.06
N VAL A 112 -9.03 4.98 1.27
CA VAL A 112 -9.14 4.83 -0.18
C VAL A 112 -9.55 3.41 -0.54
N GLY A 113 -9.00 2.41 0.16
CA GLY A 113 -9.39 1.00 -0.01
C GLY A 113 -10.86 0.75 0.36
N LEU A 114 -11.26 1.19 1.56
CA LEU A 114 -12.66 1.13 2.00
C LEU A 114 -13.58 1.88 1.03
N GLY A 115 -13.22 3.12 0.68
CA GLY A 115 -14.01 3.95 -0.21
C GLY A 115 -14.15 3.36 -1.61
N SER A 116 -13.10 2.73 -2.13
CA SER A 116 -13.15 2.01 -3.41
C SER A 116 -14.10 0.82 -3.35
N HIS A 117 -14.06 0.03 -2.27
CA HIS A 117 -14.95 -1.11 -2.06
C HIS A 117 -16.42 -0.69 -2.00
N GLN A 118 -16.73 0.36 -1.23
CA GLN A 118 -18.09 0.89 -1.12
C GLN A 118 -18.55 1.50 -2.45
N PHE A 119 -17.70 2.31 -3.08
CA PHE A 119 -18.07 3.02 -4.30
C PHE A 119 -18.23 2.11 -5.51
N GLU A 120 -17.46 1.01 -5.62
CA GLU A 120 -17.66 0.02 -6.68
C GLU A 120 -19.07 -0.58 -6.63
N ARG A 121 -19.57 -0.90 -5.43
CA ARG A 121 -20.96 -1.38 -5.24
C ARG A 121 -22.00 -0.30 -5.57
N LEU A 122 -21.77 0.94 -5.14
CA LEU A 122 -22.66 2.05 -5.50
C LEU A 122 -22.72 2.27 -7.00
N LEU A 123 -21.57 2.20 -7.68
CA LEU A 123 -21.47 2.37 -9.11
C LEU A 123 -22.28 1.30 -9.85
N GLU A 124 -22.16 0.05 -9.44
CA GLU A 124 -22.95 -1.06 -9.99
C GLU A 124 -24.45 -0.90 -9.76
N GLN A 125 -24.85 -0.40 -8.60
CA GLN A 125 -26.27 -0.22 -8.23
C GLN A 125 -26.93 0.95 -8.96
N HIS A 126 -26.22 2.07 -9.07
CA HIS A 126 -26.81 3.34 -9.52
C HIS A 126 -26.48 3.69 -10.97
N LEU A 127 -25.35 3.25 -11.50
CA LEU A 127 -24.88 3.54 -12.86
C LEU A 127 -24.32 2.28 -13.54
N PRO A 128 -25.14 1.23 -13.74
CA PRO A 128 -24.69 -0.08 -14.21
C PRO A 128 -24.01 -0.04 -15.59
N ASP A 129 -24.41 0.88 -16.47
CA ASP A 129 -23.80 1.04 -17.79
C ASP A 129 -22.36 1.55 -17.70
N VAL A 130 -22.13 2.55 -16.83
CA VAL A 130 -20.78 3.07 -16.53
C VAL A 130 -19.95 1.99 -15.84
N ALA A 131 -20.52 1.27 -14.87
CA ALA A 131 -19.85 0.17 -14.19
C ALA A 131 -19.39 -0.92 -15.19
N THR A 132 -20.27 -1.29 -16.11
CA THR A 132 -20.01 -2.31 -17.14
C THR A 132 -18.94 -1.82 -18.11
N CYS A 133 -19.00 -0.55 -18.53
CA CYS A 133 -17.98 0.05 -19.38
C CYS A 133 -16.61 0.05 -18.70
N CYS A 134 -16.51 0.53 -17.47
CA CYS A 134 -15.27 0.52 -16.70
C CYS A 134 -14.70 -0.90 -16.56
N LYS A 135 -15.53 -1.90 -16.26
CA LYS A 135 -15.11 -3.30 -16.18
C LYS A 135 -14.61 -3.85 -17.52
N ARG A 136 -15.31 -3.55 -18.62
CA ARG A 136 -14.92 -3.95 -19.98
C ARG A 136 -13.56 -3.38 -20.36
N GLU A 137 -13.33 -2.10 -20.06
CA GLU A 137 -12.09 -1.41 -20.36
C GLU A 137 -10.97 -1.67 -19.33
N GLY A 138 -11.24 -2.44 -18.26
CA GLY A 138 -10.24 -2.73 -17.22
C GLY A 138 -9.94 -1.54 -16.29
N VAL A 139 -10.83 -0.55 -16.21
CA VAL A 139 -10.72 0.60 -15.32
C VAL A 139 -11.23 0.21 -13.93
N ASN A 140 -10.33 0.11 -12.96
CA ASN A 140 -10.71 -0.06 -11.56
C ASN A 140 -11.07 1.30 -10.93
N VAL A 141 -12.10 1.32 -10.07
CA VAL A 141 -12.57 2.52 -9.36
C VAL A 141 -11.42 3.27 -8.65
N SER A 142 -10.52 2.54 -7.99
CA SER A 142 -9.39 3.14 -7.27
C SER A 142 -8.49 4.00 -8.17
N MET A 143 -8.45 3.73 -9.48
CA MET A 143 -7.59 4.47 -10.42
C MET A 143 -7.95 5.94 -10.54
N PHE A 144 -9.23 6.32 -10.36
CA PHE A 144 -9.69 7.71 -10.37
C PHE A 144 -10.13 8.19 -8.98
N LEU A 145 -10.77 7.32 -8.18
CA LEU A 145 -11.33 7.67 -6.88
C LEU A 145 -10.25 8.14 -5.89
N THR A 146 -9.05 7.55 -5.95
CA THR A 146 -7.91 7.94 -5.10
C THR A 146 -7.60 9.42 -5.21
N GLN A 147 -7.51 9.95 -6.44
CA GLN A 147 -7.23 11.37 -6.66
C GLN A 147 -8.38 12.22 -6.12
N TRP A 148 -9.62 11.86 -6.44
CA TRP A 148 -10.79 12.60 -6.00
C TRP A 148 -10.84 12.69 -4.47
N LEU A 149 -10.64 11.58 -3.75
CA LEU A 149 -10.66 11.51 -2.29
C LEU A 149 -9.55 12.35 -1.66
N MET A 150 -8.30 12.08 -2.06
CA MET A 150 -7.11 12.69 -1.44
C MET A 150 -6.98 14.19 -1.73
N THR A 151 -7.66 14.70 -2.77
CA THR A 151 -7.59 16.11 -3.17
C THR A 151 -8.92 16.85 -3.06
N LEU A 152 -9.94 16.22 -2.49
CA LEU A 152 -11.31 16.75 -2.39
C LEU A 152 -11.83 17.26 -3.75
N PHE A 153 -11.58 16.51 -4.81
CA PHE A 153 -11.90 16.83 -6.21
C PHE A 153 -11.24 18.10 -6.78
N ALA A 154 -10.28 18.74 -6.10
CA ALA A 154 -9.67 19.99 -6.55
C ALA A 154 -9.08 19.97 -7.99
N PRO A 155 -8.48 18.88 -8.47
CA PRO A 155 -8.04 18.76 -9.86
C PRO A 155 -9.19 18.60 -10.86
N SER A 156 -10.36 18.13 -10.43
CA SER A 156 -11.49 17.74 -11.30
C SER A 156 -12.66 18.72 -11.26
N LEU A 157 -12.73 19.59 -10.25
CA LEU A 157 -13.80 20.57 -10.08
C LEU A 157 -13.29 22.02 -9.98
N PRO A 158 -14.11 23.02 -10.34
CA PRO A 158 -13.84 24.42 -10.02
C PRO A 158 -13.80 24.66 -8.51
N LEU A 159 -12.96 25.59 -8.06
CA LEU A 159 -12.78 25.91 -6.65
C LEU A 159 -14.09 26.22 -5.88
N PRO A 160 -15.07 26.96 -6.42
CA PRO A 160 -16.35 27.17 -5.72
C PRO A 160 -17.08 25.86 -5.37
N CYS A 161 -16.97 24.82 -6.19
CA CYS A 161 -17.54 23.51 -5.88
C CYS A 161 -16.76 22.84 -4.75
N VAL A 162 -15.44 22.91 -4.81
CA VAL A 162 -14.54 22.33 -3.80
C VAL A 162 -14.75 23.00 -2.44
N PHE A 163 -14.97 24.31 -2.40
CA PHE A 163 -15.27 25.03 -1.16
C PHE A 163 -16.58 24.56 -0.53
N HIS A 164 -17.66 24.38 -1.31
CA HIS A 164 -18.91 23.83 -0.76
C HIS A 164 -18.78 22.38 -0.28
N ILE A 165 -17.97 21.56 -0.97
CA ILE A 165 -17.64 20.21 -0.49
C ILE A 165 -16.96 20.31 0.88
N MET A 166 -15.97 21.20 1.03
CA MET A 166 -15.30 21.44 2.31
C MET A 166 -16.28 21.94 3.39
N ASP A 167 -17.17 22.88 3.07
CA ASP A 167 -18.17 23.40 4.00
C ASP A 167 -19.08 22.29 4.52
N TYR A 168 -19.51 21.38 3.65
CA TYR A 168 -20.31 20.23 4.07
C TYR A 168 -19.51 19.26 4.93
N ILE A 169 -18.26 18.95 4.57
CA ILE A 169 -17.38 18.11 5.38
C ILE A 169 -17.28 18.68 6.79
N LEU A 170 -17.05 20.00 6.91
CA LEU A 170 -16.98 20.70 8.18
C LEU A 170 -18.31 20.74 8.94
N ALA A 171 -19.44 20.80 8.24
CA ALA A 171 -20.76 20.83 8.86
C ALA A 171 -21.20 19.45 9.40
N VAL A 172 -20.91 18.37 8.67
CA VAL A 172 -21.41 17.02 8.98
C VAL A 172 -20.40 16.19 9.76
N GLY A 173 -19.11 16.36 9.50
CA GLY A 173 -18.08 15.45 10.03
C GLY A 173 -17.79 15.55 11.53
N GLN A 174 -18.47 16.44 12.27
CA GLN A 174 -18.46 16.41 13.74
C GLN A 174 -19.45 15.41 14.34
N SER A 175 -20.29 14.77 13.53
CA SER A 175 -21.27 13.81 14.03
C SER A 175 -20.57 12.55 14.58
N PRO A 176 -20.63 12.28 15.90
CA PRO A 176 -19.94 11.14 16.51
C PRO A 176 -20.52 9.78 16.07
N ASP A 177 -21.75 9.77 15.55
CA ASP A 177 -22.40 8.58 14.97
C ASP A 177 -21.92 8.28 13.54
N LEU A 178 -21.09 9.16 12.98
CA LEU A 178 -20.73 9.20 11.56
C LEU A 178 -19.21 9.26 11.35
N TYR A 179 -18.50 8.29 11.94
CA TYR A 179 -17.10 8.07 11.60
C TYR A 179 -16.99 7.86 10.07
N HIS A 180 -16.19 8.68 9.40
CA HIS A 180 -16.12 8.79 7.93
C HIS A 180 -17.39 9.24 7.20
N GLY A 181 -18.31 9.94 7.88
CA GLY A 181 -19.54 10.48 7.27
C GLY A 181 -19.31 11.37 6.05
N PHE A 182 -18.12 11.98 5.93
CA PHE A 182 -17.74 12.72 4.74
C PHE A 182 -17.73 11.86 3.46
N LEU A 183 -17.50 10.54 3.58
CA LEU A 183 -17.52 9.60 2.44
C LEU A 183 -18.90 9.52 1.80
N GLU A 184 -19.98 9.67 2.57
CA GLU A 184 -21.34 9.67 2.03
C GLU A 184 -21.51 10.79 1.00
N LEU A 185 -21.23 12.04 1.38
CA LEU A 185 -21.28 13.16 0.44
C LEU A 185 -20.31 12.92 -0.72
N PHE A 186 -19.11 12.46 -0.41
CA PHE A 186 -18.09 12.23 -1.41
C PHE A 186 -18.60 11.28 -2.51
N PHE A 187 -19.25 10.17 -2.14
CA PHE A 187 -19.85 9.23 -3.09
C PHE A 187 -21.01 9.85 -3.85
N ARG A 188 -21.86 10.66 -3.19
CA ARG A 188 -22.94 11.38 -3.86
C ARG A 188 -22.43 12.35 -4.93
N VAL A 189 -21.36 13.09 -4.63
CA VAL A 189 -20.70 13.96 -5.60
C VAL A 189 -20.12 13.12 -6.73
N ALA A 190 -19.36 12.07 -6.42
CA ALA A 190 -18.76 11.19 -7.42
C ALA A 190 -19.80 10.53 -8.35
N LEU A 191 -20.93 10.04 -7.82
CA LEU A 191 -22.04 9.52 -8.62
C LEU A 191 -22.67 10.59 -9.51
N THR A 192 -22.80 11.82 -9.01
CA THR A 192 -23.30 12.95 -9.80
C THR A 192 -22.36 13.25 -10.97
N LEU A 193 -21.05 13.29 -10.73
CA LEU A 193 -20.06 13.49 -11.78
C LEU A 193 -20.16 12.40 -12.85
N LEU A 194 -20.21 11.13 -12.43
CA LEU A 194 -20.28 10.00 -13.36
C LEU A 194 -21.61 9.91 -14.12
N ARG A 195 -22.72 10.26 -13.49
CA ARG A 195 -24.04 10.34 -14.15
C ARG A 195 -24.03 11.42 -15.22
N ASP A 196 -23.52 12.60 -14.87
CA ASP A 196 -23.55 13.76 -15.77
C ASP A 196 -22.61 13.58 -16.97
N SER A 197 -21.63 12.66 -16.91
CA SER A 197 -20.75 12.31 -18.03
C SER A 197 -20.85 10.86 -18.51
N ALA A 198 -21.97 10.18 -18.22
CA ALA A 198 -22.14 8.76 -18.52
C ALA A 198 -22.01 8.47 -20.02
N ASP A 199 -22.64 9.29 -20.86
CA ASP A 199 -22.63 9.13 -22.32
C ASP A 199 -21.22 9.23 -22.89
N GLU A 200 -20.40 10.18 -22.39
CA GLU A 200 -19.01 10.30 -22.79
C GLU A 200 -18.18 9.11 -22.31
N ILE A 201 -18.33 8.70 -21.04
CA ILE A 201 -17.55 7.59 -20.46
C ILE A 201 -17.79 6.29 -21.23
N VAL A 202 -19.05 5.98 -21.58
CA VAL A 202 -19.41 4.73 -22.26
C VAL A 202 -18.79 4.62 -23.66
N ALA A 203 -18.49 5.76 -24.29
CA ALA A 203 -17.88 5.86 -25.61
C ALA A 203 -16.34 5.83 -25.61
N LEU A 204 -15.70 5.92 -24.44
CA LEU A 204 -14.25 6.02 -24.31
C LEU A 204 -13.59 4.65 -24.05
N THR A 205 -12.30 4.55 -24.39
CA THR A 205 -11.43 3.42 -24.03
C THR A 205 -10.72 3.71 -22.70
N PHE A 206 -9.99 2.72 -22.17
CA PHE A 206 -9.22 2.84 -20.91
C PHE A 206 -8.54 4.21 -20.69
N ASP A 207 -7.67 4.66 -21.60
CA ASP A 207 -6.93 5.93 -21.45
C ASP A 207 -7.87 7.14 -21.50
N GLY A 208 -8.87 7.10 -22.39
CA GLY A 208 -9.86 8.16 -22.54
C GLY A 208 -10.70 8.34 -21.27
N ILE A 209 -11.16 7.24 -20.66
CA ILE A 209 -11.92 7.27 -19.41
C ILE A 209 -11.08 7.91 -18.31
N LEU A 210 -9.83 7.48 -18.13
CA LEU A 210 -8.97 8.03 -17.07
C LEU A 210 -8.63 9.51 -17.29
N MET A 211 -8.37 9.92 -18.53
CA MET A 211 -8.11 11.32 -18.88
C MET A 211 -9.35 12.19 -18.60
N HIS A 212 -10.51 11.71 -19.01
CA HIS A 212 -11.78 12.39 -18.79
C HIS A 212 -12.05 12.63 -17.30
N LEU A 213 -12.02 11.56 -16.49
CA LEU A 213 -12.32 11.60 -15.07
C LEU A 213 -11.31 12.40 -14.23
N LYS A 214 -10.03 12.42 -14.62
CA LYS A 214 -8.97 13.10 -13.86
C LYS A 214 -8.74 14.56 -14.23
N GLY A 215 -9.18 15.01 -15.41
CA GLY A 215 -8.82 16.34 -15.91
C GLY A 215 -9.92 17.13 -16.61
N GLU A 216 -10.82 16.46 -17.34
CA GLU A 216 -11.73 17.17 -18.26
C GLU A 216 -13.07 17.57 -17.62
N MET A 217 -13.42 16.98 -16.47
CA MET A 217 -14.67 17.28 -15.75
C MET A 217 -14.80 18.76 -15.34
N LYS A 218 -13.68 19.48 -15.17
CA LYS A 218 -13.66 20.90 -14.81
C LYS A 218 -14.43 21.77 -15.79
N GLY A 219 -14.45 21.41 -17.08
CA GLY A 219 -15.13 22.19 -18.11
C GLY A 219 -16.64 22.23 -17.92
N ARG A 220 -17.24 21.10 -17.50
CA ARG A 220 -18.69 20.95 -17.34
C ARG A 220 -19.26 21.81 -16.21
N TYR A 221 -18.52 21.91 -15.10
CA TYR A 221 -18.92 22.71 -13.95
C TYR A 221 -18.32 24.12 -13.97
N ARG A 222 -17.63 24.51 -15.05
CA ARG A 222 -17.09 25.86 -15.17
C ARG A 222 -18.23 26.85 -15.36
N TRP A 223 -18.24 27.87 -14.52
CA TRP A 223 -19.08 29.03 -14.75
C TRP A 223 -18.60 29.81 -15.98
N VAL A 224 -19.53 30.15 -16.87
CA VAL A 224 -19.29 31.03 -18.03
C VAL A 224 -20.19 32.25 -17.89
N ASN A 225 -19.59 33.45 -17.86
CA ASN A 225 -20.33 34.72 -17.85
C ASN A 225 -21.02 34.93 -19.20
N THR A 226 -22.18 34.32 -19.37
CA THR A 226 -23.06 34.52 -20.53
C THR A 226 -24.16 35.45 -20.06
N ASP A 227 -23.94 36.74 -20.34
CA ASP A 227 -24.81 37.89 -20.10
C ASP A 227 -25.03 38.31 -18.63
N ALA A 228 -24.58 39.52 -18.32
CA ALA A 228 -24.60 40.19 -17.01
C ALA A 228 -26.01 40.54 -16.47
N THR A 229 -27.05 39.82 -16.88
CA THR A 229 -28.46 40.12 -16.55
C THR A 229 -29.21 39.00 -15.84
N SER A 230 -28.58 37.84 -15.60
CA SER A 230 -29.20 36.77 -14.81
C SER A 230 -28.34 36.39 -13.60
N ASP A 231 -28.83 36.71 -12.39
CA ASP A 231 -28.23 36.26 -11.12
C ASP A 231 -28.21 34.72 -10.97
N PHE A 232 -28.87 34.01 -11.88
CA PHE A 232 -28.96 32.55 -11.96
C PHE A 232 -27.68 31.87 -12.46
N ASN A 233 -26.75 32.62 -13.05
CA ASN A 233 -25.49 32.06 -13.54
C ASN A 233 -24.33 32.75 -12.79
N SER A 234 -24.08 32.32 -11.55
CA SER A 234 -22.93 32.73 -10.75
C SER A 234 -22.08 31.51 -10.37
N PRO A 235 -20.78 31.68 -10.03
CA PRO A 235 -19.96 30.58 -9.54
C PRO A 235 -20.58 29.81 -8.37
N ASN A 236 -21.36 30.53 -7.54
CA ASN A 236 -22.10 29.98 -6.40
C ASN A 236 -23.31 29.13 -6.85
N ALA A 237 -24.00 29.55 -7.90
CA ALA A 237 -25.15 28.81 -8.44
C ALA A 237 -24.73 27.45 -9.05
N VAL A 238 -23.60 27.42 -9.77
CA VAL A 238 -23.09 26.18 -10.37
C VAL A 238 -22.65 25.19 -9.29
N SER A 239 -21.93 25.66 -8.26
CA SER A 239 -21.52 24.80 -7.15
C SER A 239 -22.71 24.32 -6.30
N GLN A 240 -23.73 25.16 -6.08
CA GLN A 240 -24.97 24.74 -5.42
C GLN A 240 -25.72 23.69 -6.25
N THR A 241 -25.75 23.82 -7.57
CA THR A 241 -26.41 22.84 -8.45
C THR A 241 -25.79 21.46 -8.33
N LEU A 242 -24.45 21.38 -8.30
CA LEU A 242 -23.73 20.12 -8.09
C LEU A 242 -24.07 19.52 -6.72
N VAL A 243 -23.97 20.31 -5.64
CA VAL A 243 -24.22 19.83 -4.27
C VAL A 243 -25.68 19.42 -4.09
N ASN A 244 -26.64 20.19 -4.61
CA ASN A 244 -28.06 19.85 -4.56
C ASN A 244 -28.37 18.57 -5.34
N SER A 245 -27.76 18.40 -6.51
CA SER A 245 -27.86 17.15 -7.29
C SER A 245 -27.26 15.97 -6.53
N ALA A 246 -26.14 16.19 -5.83
CA ALA A 246 -25.51 15.18 -5.00
C ALA A 246 -26.42 14.77 -3.84
N ILE A 247 -27.02 15.71 -3.12
CA ILE A 247 -27.93 15.44 -2.00
C ILE A 247 -29.15 14.60 -2.43
N GLY A 248 -29.56 14.68 -3.70
CA GLY A 248 -30.68 13.89 -4.23
C GLY A 248 -30.42 12.38 -4.33
N TRP A 249 -29.18 11.90 -4.17
CA TRP A 249 -28.87 10.47 -4.16
C TRP A 249 -29.28 9.83 -2.84
N ASP A 250 -30.16 8.83 -2.92
CA ASP A 250 -30.55 8.01 -1.78
C ASP A 250 -29.44 7.00 -1.43
N LEU A 251 -28.45 7.48 -0.67
CA LEU A 251 -27.42 6.65 -0.07
C LEU A 251 -27.72 6.42 1.40
N SER A 252 -28.00 5.17 1.75
CA SER A 252 -28.24 4.75 3.13
C SER A 252 -26.92 4.59 3.90
N LEU A 253 -26.74 5.42 4.93
CA LEU A 253 -25.61 5.31 5.87
C LEU A 253 -25.52 3.94 6.53
N SER A 254 -26.66 3.32 6.85
CA SER A 254 -26.68 1.96 7.41
C SER A 254 -26.10 0.92 6.43
N THR A 255 -26.31 1.11 5.13
CA THR A 255 -25.77 0.25 4.08
C THR A 255 -24.25 0.45 3.97
N LEU A 256 -23.78 1.70 3.96
CA LEU A 256 -22.34 2.00 3.95
C LEU A 256 -21.62 1.41 5.17
N ASN A 257 -22.18 1.58 6.37
CA ASN A 257 -21.65 1.00 7.61
C ASN A 257 -21.63 -0.54 7.58
N THR A 258 -22.63 -1.16 6.92
CA THR A 258 -22.65 -2.62 6.74
C THR A 258 -21.51 -3.07 5.84
N TRP A 259 -21.27 -2.36 4.73
CA TRP A 259 -20.17 -2.67 3.82
C TRP A 259 -18.80 -2.39 4.43
N GLU A 260 -18.69 -1.38 5.29
CA GLU A 260 -17.45 -1.12 6.04
C GLU A 260 -17.11 -2.29 6.97
N LYS A 261 -18.08 -2.79 7.74
CA LYS A 261 -17.86 -3.97 8.60
C LYS A 261 -17.49 -5.21 7.79
N GLN A 262 -18.12 -5.41 6.62
CA GLN A 262 -17.77 -6.50 5.70
C GLN A 262 -16.33 -6.35 5.20
N TYR A 263 -15.95 -5.17 4.72
CA TYR A 263 -14.62 -4.87 4.24
C TYR A 263 -13.56 -5.09 5.31
N GLN A 264 -13.80 -4.62 6.54
CA GLN A 264 -12.87 -4.82 7.65
C GLN A 264 -12.69 -6.31 7.97
N SER A 265 -13.79 -7.07 8.03
CA SER A 265 -13.72 -8.52 8.26
C SER A 265 -12.97 -9.26 7.14
N GLU A 266 -13.17 -8.87 5.88
CA GLU A 266 -12.46 -9.44 4.73
C GLU A 266 -10.97 -9.10 4.76
N LYS A 267 -10.63 -7.87 5.16
CA LYS A 267 -9.25 -7.41 5.32
C LYS A 267 -8.52 -8.18 6.42
N ASP A 268 -9.11 -8.28 7.61
CA ASP A 268 -8.54 -9.00 8.76
C ASP A 268 -8.29 -10.48 8.41
N LEU A 269 -9.23 -11.10 7.70
CA LEU A 269 -9.08 -12.47 7.21
C LEU A 269 -7.94 -12.59 6.19
N ARG A 270 -7.79 -11.62 5.28
CA ARG A 270 -6.73 -11.60 4.27
C ARG A 270 -5.35 -11.45 4.91
N GLU A 271 -5.22 -10.55 5.89
CA GLU A 271 -3.97 -10.34 6.64
C GLU A 271 -3.61 -11.58 7.45
N SER A 272 -4.59 -12.19 8.14
CA SER A 272 -4.39 -13.45 8.87
C SER A 272 -3.94 -14.59 7.95
N LYS A 273 -4.56 -14.70 6.76
CA LYS A 273 -4.18 -15.70 5.76
C LYS A 273 -2.77 -15.46 5.23
N GLN A 274 -2.40 -14.20 4.98
CA GLN A 274 -1.06 -13.85 4.51
C GLN A 274 0.00 -14.17 5.57
N ALA A 275 -0.25 -13.84 6.84
CA ALA A 275 0.66 -14.18 7.94
C ALA A 275 0.90 -15.71 8.05
N LEU A 276 -0.15 -16.51 7.89
CA LEU A 276 -0.03 -17.97 7.88
C LEU A 276 0.77 -18.50 6.68
N ILE A 277 0.58 -17.88 5.50
CA ILE A 277 1.36 -18.20 4.31
C ILE A 277 2.84 -17.91 4.57
N ASP A 278 3.17 -16.74 5.09
CA ASP A 278 4.54 -16.32 5.36
C ASP A 278 5.22 -17.24 6.41
N GLU A 279 4.51 -17.56 7.50
CA GLU A 279 4.98 -18.54 8.50
C GLU A 279 5.23 -19.92 7.88
N THR A 280 4.36 -20.36 6.98
CA THR A 280 4.52 -21.63 6.27
C THR A 280 5.71 -21.61 5.32
N MET A 281 5.95 -20.48 4.62
CA MET A 281 7.12 -20.31 3.76
C MET A 281 8.41 -20.33 4.57
N ASP A 282 8.45 -19.67 5.73
CA ASP A 282 9.61 -19.68 6.61
C ASP A 282 9.91 -21.07 7.18
N LYS A 283 8.88 -21.79 7.66
CA LYS A 283 9.03 -23.18 8.10
C LYS A 283 9.56 -24.08 6.97
N ARG A 284 9.04 -23.91 5.75
CA ARG A 284 9.51 -24.66 4.56
C ARG A 284 10.99 -24.37 4.29
N ARG A 285 11.41 -23.11 4.35
CA ARG A 285 12.81 -22.70 4.16
C ARG A 285 13.73 -23.34 5.20
N ILE A 286 13.34 -23.32 6.48
CA ILE A 286 14.12 -23.94 7.56
C ILE A 286 14.21 -25.46 7.38
N LEU A 287 13.10 -26.11 7.03
CA LEU A 287 13.09 -27.56 6.78
C LEU A 287 13.97 -27.94 5.58
N GLN A 288 13.96 -27.13 4.52
CA GLN A 288 14.82 -27.34 3.36
C GLN A 288 16.30 -27.23 3.73
N GLN A 289 16.70 -26.19 4.48
CA GLN A 289 18.07 -26.06 4.98
C GLN A 289 18.51 -27.24 5.85
N LYS A 290 17.62 -27.75 6.70
CA LYS A 290 17.90 -28.97 7.50
C LYS A 290 18.03 -30.21 6.61
N GLY A 291 17.22 -30.32 5.56
CA GLY A 291 17.33 -31.36 4.55
C GLY A 291 18.70 -31.34 3.87
N ASP A 292 19.13 -30.17 3.38
CA ASP A 292 20.43 -30.00 2.73
C ASP A 292 21.60 -30.35 3.69
N GLN A 293 21.52 -29.95 4.96
CA GLN A 293 22.52 -30.30 5.98
C GLN A 293 22.59 -31.80 6.26
N LEU A 294 21.44 -32.48 6.29
CA LEU A 294 21.39 -33.93 6.48
C LEU A 294 21.96 -34.65 5.26
N ASP A 295 21.65 -34.21 4.05
CA ASP A 295 22.21 -34.77 2.81
C ASP A 295 23.73 -34.63 2.76
N ASP A 296 24.27 -33.48 3.15
CA ASP A 296 25.73 -33.28 3.22
C ASP A 296 26.39 -34.14 4.32
N SER A 297 25.70 -34.32 5.45
CA SER A 297 26.14 -35.23 6.52
C SER A 297 26.16 -36.69 6.04
N ILE A 298 25.13 -37.12 5.31
CA ILE A 298 25.03 -38.46 4.72
C ILE A 298 26.18 -38.68 3.72
N LYS A 299 26.41 -37.75 2.80
CA LYS A 299 27.53 -37.84 1.85
C LYS A 299 28.88 -37.97 2.56
N THR A 300 29.08 -37.19 3.61
CA THR A 300 30.32 -37.21 4.41
C THR A 300 30.52 -38.57 5.10
N LEU A 301 29.45 -39.11 5.70
CA LEU A 301 29.50 -40.43 6.34
C LEU A 301 29.73 -41.55 5.31
N GLN A 302 29.09 -41.50 4.14
CA GLN A 302 29.29 -42.45 3.05
C GLN A 302 30.75 -42.48 2.59
N ALA A 303 31.34 -41.31 2.34
CA ALA A 303 32.74 -41.19 1.94
C ALA A 303 33.70 -41.79 3.00
N ARG A 304 33.38 -41.60 4.29
CA ARG A 304 34.17 -42.16 5.39
C ARG A 304 34.06 -43.68 5.47
N ILE A 305 32.86 -44.22 5.29
CA ILE A 305 32.65 -45.68 5.23
C ILE A 305 33.40 -46.30 4.05
N GLU A 306 33.37 -45.66 2.88
CA GLU A 306 34.13 -46.13 1.70
C GLU A 306 35.63 -46.11 1.93
N GLN A 307 36.14 -45.04 2.56
CA GLN A 307 37.53 -44.94 2.96
C GLN A 307 37.91 -46.05 3.94
N ASP A 308 37.14 -46.27 5.00
CA ASP A 308 37.41 -47.32 5.99
C ASP A 308 37.36 -48.72 5.35
N ALA A 309 36.35 -48.98 4.51
CA ALA A 309 36.22 -50.25 3.77
C ALA A 309 37.40 -50.50 2.82
N SER A 310 37.90 -49.45 2.16
CA SER A 310 39.12 -49.55 1.34
C SER A 310 40.35 -49.90 2.19
N GLY A 311 40.51 -49.26 3.35
CA GLY A 311 41.62 -49.54 4.27
C GLY A 311 41.56 -50.95 4.88
N PHE A 312 40.35 -51.47 5.15
CA PHE A 312 40.18 -52.86 5.57
C PHE A 312 40.51 -53.85 4.45
N ARG A 313 40.09 -53.59 3.20
CA ARG A 313 40.44 -54.44 2.05
C ARG A 313 41.96 -54.54 1.88
N GLU A 314 42.68 -53.43 1.94
CA GLU A 314 44.15 -53.42 1.82
C GLU A 314 44.82 -54.22 2.95
N LYS A 315 44.27 -54.18 4.18
CA LYS A 315 44.78 -55.00 5.29
C LYS A 315 44.53 -56.49 5.08
N VAL A 316 43.34 -56.86 4.59
CA VAL A 316 43.00 -58.26 4.29
C VAL A 316 43.95 -58.81 3.22
N GLU A 317 44.16 -58.08 2.14
CA GLU A 317 45.07 -58.48 1.04
C GLU A 317 46.52 -58.68 1.54
N LYS A 318 47.01 -57.81 2.43
CA LYS A 318 48.33 -57.98 3.07
C LYS A 318 48.39 -59.24 3.94
N LEU A 319 47.34 -59.52 4.70
CA LEU A 319 47.28 -60.71 5.56
C LEU A 319 47.19 -62.00 4.74
N GLU A 320 46.41 -62.00 3.64
CA GLU A 320 46.32 -63.11 2.70
C GLU A 320 47.69 -63.41 2.07
N THR A 321 48.39 -62.36 1.61
CA THR A 321 49.75 -62.50 1.06
C THR A 321 50.72 -63.11 2.09
N GLN A 322 50.66 -62.65 3.34
CA GLN A 322 51.47 -63.21 4.43
C GLN A 322 51.12 -64.68 4.72
N ALA A 323 49.84 -65.03 4.71
CA ALA A 323 49.40 -66.41 4.92
C ALA A 323 49.93 -67.34 3.82
N GLU A 324 49.88 -66.92 2.55
CA GLU A 324 50.47 -67.65 1.43
C GLU A 324 51.99 -67.86 1.59
N GLU A 325 52.72 -66.83 2.01
CA GLU A 325 54.15 -66.96 2.31
C GLU A 325 54.43 -67.97 3.42
N TYR A 326 53.62 -67.97 4.49
CA TYR A 326 53.72 -68.93 5.58
C TYR A 326 53.40 -70.36 5.12
N GLU A 327 52.37 -70.56 4.29
CA GLU A 327 52.04 -71.87 3.70
C GLU A 327 53.20 -72.41 2.85
N GLN A 328 53.74 -71.59 1.94
CA GLN A 328 54.90 -71.98 1.13
C GLN A 328 56.12 -72.34 1.99
N ARG A 329 56.30 -71.68 3.14
CA ARG A 329 57.37 -71.99 4.09
C ARG A 329 57.11 -73.31 4.84
N LEU A 330 55.87 -73.57 5.24
CA LEU A 330 55.44 -74.83 5.85
C LEU A 330 55.65 -76.01 4.90
N ASP A 331 55.29 -75.88 3.62
CA ASP A 331 55.49 -76.94 2.63
C ASP A 331 56.97 -77.22 2.38
N ARG A 332 57.82 -76.18 2.31
CA ARG A 332 59.28 -76.35 2.26
C ARG A 332 59.82 -77.12 3.46
N LEU A 333 59.34 -76.80 4.67
CA LEU A 333 59.74 -77.50 5.89
C LEU A 333 59.25 -78.96 5.90
N ARG A 334 58.03 -79.23 5.43
CA ARG A 334 57.50 -80.61 5.29
C ARG A 334 58.37 -81.45 4.36
N VAL A 335 58.72 -80.93 3.20
CA VAL A 335 59.62 -81.60 2.24
C VAL A 335 60.97 -81.89 2.89
N HIS A 336 61.55 -80.90 3.59
CA HIS A 336 62.82 -81.08 4.28
C HIS A 336 62.74 -82.15 5.39
N ASN A 337 61.62 -82.20 6.12
CA ASN A 337 61.38 -83.20 7.17
C ASN A 337 61.25 -84.62 6.61
N VAL A 338 60.60 -84.80 5.45
CA VAL A 338 60.54 -86.09 4.74
C VAL A 338 61.95 -86.55 4.36
N VAL A 339 62.75 -85.67 3.77
CA VAL A 339 64.15 -85.98 3.40
C VAL A 339 65.00 -86.34 4.62
N LEU A 340 64.85 -85.61 5.73
CA LEU A 340 65.52 -85.92 7.00
C LEU A 340 65.09 -87.29 7.56
N ASN A 341 63.79 -87.60 7.55
CA ASN A 341 63.29 -88.89 8.01
C ASN A 341 63.79 -90.05 7.12
N ASP A 342 63.86 -89.86 5.81
CA ASP A 342 64.44 -90.85 4.88
C ASP A 342 65.94 -91.07 5.15
N LEU A 343 66.70 -90.00 5.41
CA LEU A 343 68.12 -90.09 5.77
C LEU A 343 68.34 -90.81 7.11
N VAL A 344 67.53 -90.50 8.13
CA VAL A 344 67.57 -91.18 9.42
C VAL A 344 67.26 -92.67 9.26
N ARG A 345 66.30 -93.02 8.38
CA ARG A 345 65.94 -94.41 8.10
C ARG A 345 67.06 -95.16 7.38
N ILE A 346 67.72 -94.53 6.41
CA ILE A 346 68.90 -95.10 5.72
C ILE A 346 70.06 -95.33 6.70
N HIS A 347 70.25 -94.43 7.68
CA HIS A 347 71.31 -94.56 8.69
C HIS A 347 71.00 -95.59 9.79
N ALA A 348 69.73 -95.98 9.96
CA ALA A 348 69.29 -97.00 10.92
C ALA A 348 69.29 -98.43 10.32
N GLU A 349 69.33 -98.57 8.99
CA GLU A 349 69.32 -99.85 8.26
C GLU A 349 70.71 -100.27 7.73
N GLY A 350 71.77 -99.48 7.94
CA GLY A 350 73.17 -99.80 7.63
C GLY A 350 74.04 -99.78 8.88
#